data_AF-A0A354D206-F1
#
_entry.id   AF-A0A354D206-F1
#
_cell.length_a   1.000
_cell.length_b   1.000
_cell.length_c   1.000
_cell.angle_alpha   90.00
_cell.angle_beta   90.00
_cell.angle_gamma   90.00
#
_symmetry.space_group_name_H-M   'P 1'
#
loop_
_entity.id
_entity.type
_entity.pdbx_description
1 polymer ?
#
loop_
_entity_poly.entity_id
_entity_poly.type
_entity_poly.pdbx_seq_one_letter_code
_entity_poly.pdbx_strand_id
1 'polypeptide(L)'
;MPRYFYLILTISYVIRYRSKLSQKKRILILIPMAVEIAVSVYQLFYPVSLISGFGIFLIMFSIYLIHESQDIQMAEELKEAKAKAEQAKSDFLASMSHEIRTPIDAIIGMDEMILREYEDETLHRMRSMGDIPCKDMPVIILTANAVTGAREEYLEEGFTDFLAKPIDSTHLEKMLCTYLPKELLEEGMPQEHQDSSKKEETVSKDILEVFCVTRAAKIQKITQAWKEKNIKAYTIEVHALKSAAAVVGEKELSKMAAHLEYYGNHGE
;
A
#
# COMPACT_ATOMS: atom_id res chain seq x y z
N MET A 1 59.97 -16.06 20.59
CA MET A 1 59.21 -16.22 19.33
C MET A 1 57.79 -15.64 19.36
N PRO A 2 56.89 -15.90 20.34
CA PRO A 2 55.51 -15.40 20.26
C PRO A 2 55.36 -13.87 20.47
N ARG A 3 56.34 -13.20 21.10
CA ARG A 3 56.25 -11.75 21.41
C ARG A 3 56.25 -10.84 20.18
N TYR A 4 57.08 -11.12 19.18
CA TYR A 4 57.17 -10.29 17.97
C TYR A 4 56.02 -10.54 16.99
N PHE A 5 55.33 -11.67 17.12
CA PHE A 5 54.17 -12.00 16.29
C PHE A 5 53.02 -11.01 16.47
N TYR A 6 52.74 -10.59 17.70
CA TYR A 6 51.69 -9.62 18.00
C TYR A 6 52.01 -8.21 17.47
N LEU A 7 53.28 -7.80 17.54
CA LEU A 7 53.74 -6.52 17.00
C LEU A 7 53.59 -6.46 15.48
N ILE A 8 53.84 -7.58 14.79
CA ILE A 8 53.60 -7.70 13.34
C ILE A 8 52.09 -7.68 13.03
N LEU A 9 51.26 -8.35 13.84
CA LEU A 9 49.81 -8.38 13.67
C LEU A 9 49.17 -6.99 13.83
N THR A 10 49.59 -6.22 14.85
CA THR A 10 49.10 -4.85 15.09
C THR A 10 49.53 -3.90 13.98
N ILE A 11 50.79 -3.96 13.53
CA ILE A 11 51.28 -3.17 12.39
C ILE A 11 50.48 -3.49 11.12
N SER A 12 50.23 -4.77 10.84
CA SER A 12 49.43 -5.21 9.70
C SER A 12 47.98 -4.69 9.76
N TYR A 13 47.35 -4.75 10.94
CA TYR A 13 46.00 -4.23 11.17
C TYR A 13 45.91 -2.72 10.95
N VAL A 14 46.89 -1.96 11.46
CA VAL A 14 46.95 -0.49 11.29
C VAL A 14 47.16 -0.11 9.82
N ILE A 15 48.04 -0.81 9.11
CA ILE A 15 48.24 -0.58 7.66
C ILE A 15 46.94 -0.83 6.89
N ARG A 16 46.22 -1.90 7.22
CA ARG A 16 44.96 -2.28 6.56
C ARG A 16 43.83 -1.30 6.84
N TYR A 17 43.75 -0.71 8.03
CA TYR A 17 42.71 0.25 8.42
C TYR A 17 43.09 1.73 8.21
N ARG A 18 44.31 2.03 7.74
CA ARG A 18 44.82 3.42 7.64
C ARG A 18 43.90 4.36 6.87
N SER A 19 43.22 3.86 5.83
CA SER A 19 42.39 4.68 4.94
C SER A 19 41.06 5.12 5.58
N LYS A 20 40.57 4.43 6.61
CA LYS A 20 39.27 4.70 7.26
C LYS A 20 39.36 5.51 8.56
N LEU A 21 40.58 5.80 9.04
CA LEU A 21 40.81 6.49 10.33
C LEU A 21 41.06 7.98 10.13
N SER A 22 40.28 8.82 10.82
CA SER A 22 40.47 10.28 10.90
C SER A 22 41.82 10.66 11.54
N GLN A 23 42.37 11.83 11.20
CA GLN A 23 43.68 12.33 11.69
C GLN A 23 43.85 12.20 13.21
N LYS A 24 42.82 12.56 13.99
CA LYS A 24 42.83 12.43 15.46
C LYS A 24 42.92 10.97 15.93
N LYS A 25 42.21 10.06 15.25
CA LYS A 25 42.20 8.62 15.56
C LYS A 25 43.53 7.94 15.16
N ARG A 26 44.20 8.45 14.12
CA ARG A 26 45.55 7.97 13.73
C ARG A 26 46.60 8.30 14.79
N ILE A 27 46.61 9.53 15.31
CA ILE A 27 47.52 9.95 16.39
C ILE A 27 47.28 9.10 17.64
N LEU A 28 46.01 8.84 17.98
CA LEU A 28 45.63 8.03 19.14
C LEU A 28 46.15 6.58 19.08
N ILE A 29 46.32 6.00 17.88
CA ILE A 29 46.90 4.66 17.70
C ILE A 29 48.43 4.70 17.62
N LEU A 30 48.99 5.72 16.95
CA LEU A 30 50.45 5.80 16.71
C LEU A 30 51.24 6.09 17.99
N ILE A 31 50.69 6.87 18.93
CA ILE A 31 51.34 7.17 20.21
C ILE A 31 51.58 5.89 21.05
N PRO A 32 50.57 5.08 21.40
CA PRO A 32 50.78 3.86 22.17
C PRO A 32 51.63 2.83 21.41
N MET A 33 51.52 2.79 20.08
CA MET A 33 52.38 1.93 19.25
C MET A 33 53.87 2.33 19.34
N ALA A 34 54.18 3.62 19.31
CA ALA A 34 55.55 4.11 19.49
C ALA A 34 56.09 3.83 20.89
N VAL A 35 55.25 4.00 21.92
CA VAL A 35 55.57 3.64 23.31
C VAL A 35 55.88 2.15 23.42
N GLU A 36 55.08 1.28 22.79
CA GLU A 36 55.29 -0.17 22.84
C GLU A 36 56.57 -0.61 22.10
N ILE A 37 56.90 0.03 20.98
CA ILE A 37 58.17 -0.19 20.29
C ILE A 37 59.35 0.23 21.19
N ALA A 38 59.27 1.39 21.84
CA ALA A 38 60.32 1.87 22.75
C ALA A 38 60.50 0.94 23.96
N VAL A 39 59.40 0.48 24.55
CA VAL A 39 59.40 -0.53 25.63
C VAL A 39 60.03 -1.84 25.14
N SER A 40 59.69 -2.29 23.92
CA SER A 40 60.25 -3.51 23.33
C SER A 40 61.75 -3.42 23.09
N VAL A 41 62.26 -2.25 22.68
CA VAL A 41 63.70 -1.99 22.53
C VAL A 41 64.40 -1.96 23.89
N TYR A 42 63.81 -1.29 24.89
CA TYR A 42 64.35 -1.23 26.25
C TYR A 42 64.45 -2.63 26.88
N GLN A 43 63.47 -3.49 26.62
CA GLN A 43 63.43 -4.86 27.13
C GLN A 43 64.51 -5.78 26.54
N LEU A 44 65.14 -5.40 25.42
CA LEU A 44 66.32 -6.09 24.89
C LEU A 44 67.52 -6.01 25.84
N PHE A 45 67.62 -4.91 26.59
CA PHE A 45 68.69 -4.67 27.55
C PHE A 45 68.29 -5.11 28.98
N TYR A 46 66.99 -5.11 29.31
CA TYR A 46 66.47 -5.46 30.63
C TYR A 46 65.25 -6.39 30.50
N PRO A 47 65.40 -7.72 30.62
CA PRO A 47 64.36 -8.71 30.29
C PRO A 47 63.29 -8.89 31.38
N VAL A 48 62.77 -7.80 31.95
CA VAL A 48 61.71 -7.83 32.97
C VAL A 48 60.34 -7.89 32.29
N SER A 49 59.48 -8.85 32.65
CA SER A 49 58.34 -9.26 31.81
C SER A 49 57.05 -8.42 31.94
N LEU A 50 56.96 -7.52 32.92
CA LEU A 50 55.69 -6.90 33.34
C LEU A 50 55.24 -5.72 32.45
N ILE A 51 56.17 -5.01 31.81
CA ILE A 51 55.88 -3.75 31.08
C ILE A 51 55.19 -4.03 29.72
N SER A 52 55.41 -5.21 29.13
CA SER A 52 54.80 -5.56 27.83
C SER A 52 53.28 -5.74 27.88
N GLY A 53 52.71 -6.09 29.05
CA GLY A 53 51.25 -6.25 29.18
C GLY A 53 50.50 -4.91 29.13
N PHE A 54 51.14 -3.85 29.62
CA PHE A 54 50.54 -2.51 29.65
C PHE A 54 50.46 -1.89 28.26
N GLY A 55 51.47 -2.10 27.39
CA GLY A 55 51.44 -1.65 25.99
C GLY A 55 50.29 -2.27 25.20
N ILE A 56 50.17 -3.60 25.28
CA ILE A 56 49.10 -4.36 24.62
C ILE A 56 47.72 -3.89 25.09
N PHE A 57 47.56 -3.65 26.40
CA PHE A 57 46.33 -3.11 26.97
C PHE A 57 45.98 -1.73 26.38
N LEU A 58 46.95 -0.82 26.26
CA LEU A 58 46.72 0.50 25.68
C LEU A 58 46.32 0.43 24.20
N ILE A 59 46.88 -0.50 23.42
CA ILE A 59 46.48 -0.71 22.02
C ILE A 59 45.07 -1.29 21.94
N MET A 60 44.76 -2.34 22.71
CA MET A 60 43.41 -2.92 22.77
C MET A 60 42.37 -1.90 23.19
N PHE A 61 42.67 -1.08 24.21
CA PHE A 61 41.81 -0.02 24.69
C PHE A 61 41.59 1.07 23.63
N SER A 62 42.65 1.46 22.92
CA SER A 62 42.54 2.44 21.82
C SER A 62 41.69 1.93 20.66
N ILE A 63 41.82 0.64 20.30
CA ILE A 63 40.99 0.01 19.27
C ILE A 63 39.53 -0.06 19.73
N TYR A 64 39.29 -0.46 20.98
CA TYR A 64 37.95 -0.53 21.59
C TYR A 64 37.24 0.81 21.54
N LEU A 65 37.89 1.89 21.99
CA LEU A 65 37.32 3.25 21.96
C LEU A 65 36.98 3.72 20.54
N ILE A 66 37.79 3.32 19.55
CA ILE A 66 37.53 3.67 18.15
C ILE A 66 36.32 2.92 17.61
N HIS A 67 36.19 1.62 17.91
CA HIS A 67 35.07 0.81 17.45
C HIS A 67 33.74 1.28 18.05
N GLU A 68 33.69 1.43 19.37
CA GLU A 68 32.49 1.88 20.09
C GLU A 68 32.03 3.27 19.62
N SER A 69 32.97 4.18 19.32
CA SER A 69 32.62 5.49 18.74
C SER A 69 31.98 5.42 17.36
N GLN A 70 32.33 4.41 16.54
CA GLN A 70 31.74 4.26 15.20
C GLN A 70 30.36 3.62 15.27
N ASP A 71 30.18 2.62 16.13
CA ASP A 71 28.91 1.91 16.26
C ASP A 71 27.81 2.85 16.77
N ILE A 72 28.13 3.75 17.71
CA ILE A 72 27.18 4.77 18.21
C ILE A 72 26.78 5.74 17.10
N GLN A 73 27.74 6.25 16.31
CA GLN A 73 27.44 7.18 15.21
C GLN A 73 26.59 6.53 14.12
N MET A 74 26.90 5.30 13.72
CA MET A 74 26.12 4.58 12.72
C MET A 74 24.69 4.27 13.22
N ALA A 75 24.53 3.94 14.51
CA ALA A 75 23.23 3.72 15.10
C ALA A 75 22.36 5.00 15.13
N GLU A 76 22.98 6.15 15.41
CA GLU A 76 22.30 7.44 15.44
C GLU A 76 21.90 7.91 14.03
N GLU A 77 22.81 7.81 13.05
CA GLU A 77 22.51 8.10 11.63
C GLU A 77 21.40 7.19 11.09
N LEU A 78 21.43 5.89 11.40
CA LEU A 78 20.38 4.96 10.98
C LEU A 78 19.03 5.31 11.60
N LYS A 79 19.02 5.72 12.87
CA LYS A 79 17.80 6.13 13.58
C LYS A 79 17.23 7.42 12.98
N GLU A 80 18.08 8.40 12.65
CA GLU A 80 17.65 9.65 12.02
C GLU A 80 17.15 9.41 10.58
N ALA A 81 17.85 8.60 9.79
CA ALA A 81 17.42 8.22 8.45
C ALA A 81 16.07 7.48 8.47
N LYS A 82 15.89 6.56 9.43
CA LYS A 82 14.62 5.85 9.62
C LYS A 82 13.49 6.80 10.04
N ALA A 83 13.76 7.76 10.93
CA ALA A 83 12.78 8.74 11.36
C ALA A 83 12.32 9.64 10.19
N LYS A 84 13.26 10.11 9.35
CA LYS A 84 12.94 10.89 8.14
C LYS A 84 12.12 10.07 7.13
N ALA A 85 12.46 8.80 6.94
CA ALA A 85 11.72 7.91 6.04
C ALA A 85 10.28 7.64 6.55
N GLU A 86 10.11 7.40 7.85
CA GLU A 86 8.78 7.23 8.46
C GLU A 86 7.96 8.52 8.39
N GLN A 87 8.56 9.68 8.63
CA GLN A 87 7.87 10.97 8.51
C GLN A 87 7.40 11.23 7.07
N ALA A 88 8.30 11.08 6.09
CA ALA A 88 7.96 11.26 4.68
C ALA A 88 6.86 10.28 4.23
N LYS A 89 6.89 9.04 4.73
CA LYS A 89 5.83 8.07 4.51
C LYS A 89 4.50 8.54 5.10
N SER A 90 4.48 9.03 6.33
CA SER A 90 3.27 9.55 6.96
C SER A 90 2.69 10.75 6.20
N ASP A 91 3.54 11.68 5.77
CA ASP A 91 3.13 12.87 5.03
C ASP A 91 2.57 12.52 3.64
N PHE A 92 3.20 11.56 2.95
CA PHE A 92 2.70 11.03 1.68
C PHE A 92 1.32 10.38 1.84
N LEU A 93 1.14 9.55 2.86
CA LEU A 93 -0.14 8.89 3.14
C LEU A 93 -1.24 9.90 3.48
N ALA A 94 -0.91 10.96 4.23
CA ALA A 94 -1.86 12.03 4.51
C ALA A 94 -2.28 12.77 3.23
N SER A 95 -1.33 13.12 2.35
CA SER A 95 -1.64 13.76 1.05
C SER A 95 -2.51 12.88 0.16
N MET A 96 -2.13 11.61 0.00
CA MET A 96 -2.89 10.64 -0.80
C MET A 96 -4.29 10.38 -0.22
N SER A 97 -4.45 10.37 1.10
CA SER A 97 -5.77 10.22 1.73
C SER A 97 -6.73 11.34 1.34
N HIS A 98 -6.23 12.57 1.18
CA HIS A 98 -7.05 13.70 0.74
C HIS A 98 -7.35 13.62 -0.76
N GLU A 99 -6.38 13.23 -1.58
CA GLU A 99 -6.54 13.12 -3.03
C GLU A 99 -7.41 11.93 -3.47
N ILE A 100 -7.45 10.85 -2.69
CA ILE A 100 -8.31 9.68 -2.92
C ILE A 100 -9.74 9.92 -2.40
N ARG A 101 -9.91 10.75 -1.37
CA ARG A 101 -11.24 11.06 -0.81
C ARG A 101 -12.15 11.71 -1.83
N THR A 102 -11.66 12.72 -2.55
CA THR A 102 -12.47 13.45 -3.55
C THR A 102 -13.05 12.56 -4.66
N PRO A 103 -12.28 11.69 -5.34
CA PRO A 103 -12.85 10.78 -6.32
C PRO A 103 -13.75 9.71 -5.68
N ILE A 104 -13.44 9.22 -4.47
CA ILE A 104 -14.33 8.27 -3.76
C ILE A 104 -15.67 8.91 -3.40
N ASP A 105 -15.67 10.13 -2.86
CA ASP A 105 -16.90 10.87 -2.51
C ASP A 105 -17.76 11.12 -3.76
N ALA A 106 -17.12 11.39 -4.91
CA ALA A 106 -17.80 11.54 -6.19
C ALA A 106 -18.40 10.21 -6.68
N ILE A 107 -17.65 9.10 -6.60
CA ILE A 107 -18.13 7.77 -6.99
C ILE A 107 -19.29 7.33 -6.10
N ILE A 108 -19.17 7.49 -4.78
CA ILE A 108 -20.24 7.17 -3.83
C ILE A 108 -21.45 8.08 -4.05
N GLY A 109 -21.25 9.37 -4.33
CA GLY A 109 -22.34 10.29 -4.64
C GLY A 109 -23.08 9.93 -5.92
N MET A 110 -22.34 9.53 -6.98
CA MET A 110 -22.95 9.04 -8.23
C MET A 110 -23.67 7.71 -8.00
N ASP A 111 -23.10 6.79 -7.23
CA ASP A 111 -23.74 5.53 -6.84
C ASP A 111 -25.03 5.79 -6.05
N GLU A 112 -25.01 6.72 -5.10
CA GLU A 112 -26.20 7.12 -4.34
C GLU A 112 -27.26 7.78 -5.24
N MET A 113 -26.86 8.62 -6.21
CA MET A 113 -27.79 9.20 -7.19
C MET A 113 -28.41 8.13 -8.07
N ILE A 114 -27.61 7.20 -8.59
CA ILE A 114 -28.08 6.08 -9.39
C ILE A 114 -29.05 5.22 -8.57
N LEU A 115 -28.75 4.95 -7.29
CA LEU A 115 -29.62 4.18 -6.39
C LEU A 115 -30.90 4.91 -5.99
N ARG A 116 -30.88 6.25 -5.88
CA ARG A 116 -32.07 7.08 -5.63
C ARG A 116 -32.96 7.19 -6.85
N GLU A 117 -32.37 7.25 -8.03
CA GLU A 117 -33.08 7.35 -9.31
C GLU A 117 -33.40 5.97 -9.90
N TYR A 118 -33.02 4.88 -9.24
CA TYR A 118 -33.38 3.50 -9.59
C TYR A 118 -34.87 3.25 -9.33
N GLU A 119 -35.68 3.77 -10.24
CA GLU A 119 -37.02 3.29 -10.55
C GLU A 119 -36.97 2.82 -12.01
N ASP A 120 -37.66 1.74 -12.39
CA ASP A 120 -37.80 1.31 -13.80
C ASP A 120 -38.24 2.46 -14.75
N GLU A 121 -38.75 3.53 -14.17
CA GLU A 121 -39.14 4.75 -14.86
C GLU A 121 -37.98 5.66 -15.33
N THR A 122 -36.71 5.44 -14.95
CA THR A 122 -35.61 6.35 -15.36
C THR A 122 -35.48 6.44 -16.87
N LEU A 123 -35.56 5.30 -17.57
CA LEU A 123 -35.49 5.24 -19.02
C LEU A 123 -36.69 5.95 -19.64
N HIS A 124 -37.90 5.63 -19.17
CA HIS A 124 -39.15 6.26 -19.63
C HIS A 124 -39.12 7.77 -19.43
N ARG A 125 -38.59 8.23 -18.29
CA ARG A 125 -38.41 9.63 -17.96
C ARG A 125 -37.38 10.29 -18.89
N MET A 126 -36.24 9.65 -19.12
CA MET A 126 -35.22 10.14 -20.06
C MET A 126 -35.80 10.30 -21.47
N ARG A 127 -36.58 9.33 -21.95
CA ARG A 127 -37.23 9.39 -23.27
C ARG A 127 -38.38 10.41 -23.31
N SER A 128 -39.00 10.73 -22.18
CA SER A 128 -40.06 11.74 -22.06
C SER A 128 -39.56 13.20 -22.09
N MET A 129 -38.26 13.44 -21.90
CA MET A 129 -37.66 14.79 -21.75
C MET A 129 -37.62 15.66 -23.03
N GLY A 130 -38.42 15.37 -24.06
CA GLY A 130 -38.51 16.19 -25.27
C GLY A 130 -37.28 16.07 -26.17
N ASP A 131 -36.93 17.15 -26.87
CA ASP A 131 -35.83 17.18 -27.85
C ASP A 131 -34.49 17.54 -27.18
N ILE A 132 -33.90 16.56 -26.50
CA ILE A 132 -32.56 16.65 -25.91
C ILE A 132 -31.53 15.97 -26.82
N PRO A 133 -30.28 16.46 -26.89
CA PRO A 133 -29.24 15.89 -27.76
C PRO A 133 -28.99 14.39 -27.58
N CYS A 134 -29.27 13.87 -26.39
CA CYS A 134 -29.06 12.47 -26.03
C CYS A 134 -30.31 11.59 -26.18
N LYS A 135 -31.37 12.08 -26.83
CA LYS A 135 -32.67 11.39 -26.92
C LYS A 135 -32.60 10.02 -27.57
N ASP A 136 -31.68 9.81 -28.51
CA ASP A 136 -31.50 8.52 -29.21
C ASP A 136 -30.28 7.74 -28.70
N MET A 137 -29.68 8.18 -27.57
CA MET A 137 -28.51 7.51 -27.01
C MET A 137 -28.86 6.06 -26.63
N PRO A 138 -28.03 5.06 -27.04
CA PRO A 138 -28.18 3.68 -26.61
C PRO A 138 -28.09 3.58 -25.09
N VAL A 139 -29.02 2.86 -24.47
CA VAL A 139 -29.03 2.61 -23.02
C VAL A 139 -28.92 1.11 -22.78
N ILE A 140 -27.82 0.70 -22.16
CA ILE A 140 -27.53 -0.71 -21.88
C ILE A 140 -27.72 -0.96 -20.38
N ILE A 141 -28.55 -1.92 -20.02
CA ILE A 141 -28.83 -2.23 -18.61
C ILE A 141 -27.75 -3.14 -17.99
N LEU A 142 -27.27 -2.80 -16.80
CA LEU A 142 -26.28 -3.58 -16.04
C LEU A 142 -26.98 -4.43 -14.97
N THR A 143 -27.30 -5.69 -15.28
CA THR A 143 -28.12 -6.55 -14.42
C THR A 143 -27.30 -7.58 -13.63
N ALA A 144 -27.66 -7.80 -12.37
CA ALA A 144 -27.18 -8.95 -11.58
C ALA A 144 -28.03 -10.21 -11.82
N ASN A 145 -29.14 -10.10 -12.54
CA ASN A 145 -30.15 -11.13 -12.70
C ASN A 145 -30.36 -11.46 -14.19
N ALA A 146 -29.41 -12.17 -14.79
CA ALA A 146 -29.48 -12.62 -16.19
C ALA A 146 -30.20 -13.98 -16.32
N VAL A 147 -31.39 -14.11 -15.71
CA VAL A 147 -32.20 -15.34 -15.82
C VAL A 147 -32.84 -15.40 -17.20
N THR A 148 -33.06 -16.61 -17.72
CA THR A 148 -33.75 -16.83 -19.00
C THR A 148 -35.12 -16.14 -19.01
N GLY A 149 -35.33 -15.19 -19.94
CA GLY A 149 -36.56 -14.38 -20.02
C GLY A 149 -36.41 -12.91 -19.60
N ALA A 150 -35.41 -12.59 -18.76
CA ALA A 150 -35.17 -11.20 -18.32
C ALA A 150 -34.66 -10.32 -19.47
N ARG A 151 -34.02 -10.90 -20.48
CA ARG A 151 -33.54 -10.18 -21.67
C ARG A 151 -34.72 -9.58 -22.44
N GLU A 152 -35.72 -10.40 -22.73
CA GLU A 152 -36.90 -9.98 -23.48
C GLU A 152 -37.63 -8.84 -22.76
N GLU A 153 -37.77 -8.95 -21.44
CA GLU A 153 -38.36 -7.92 -20.58
C GLU A 153 -37.60 -6.58 -20.70
N TYR A 154 -36.27 -6.56 -20.58
CA TYR A 154 -35.50 -5.32 -20.72
C TYR A 154 -35.59 -4.71 -22.13
N LEU A 155 -35.63 -5.54 -23.17
CA LEU A 155 -35.77 -5.04 -24.54
C LEU A 155 -37.18 -4.47 -24.79
N GLU A 156 -38.21 -5.07 -24.21
CA GLU A 156 -39.59 -4.57 -24.28
C GLU A 156 -39.76 -3.23 -23.52
N GLU A 157 -39.07 -3.06 -22.40
CA GLU A 157 -39.01 -1.80 -21.64
C GLU A 157 -38.27 -0.66 -22.39
N GLY A 158 -37.59 -0.98 -23.50
CA GLY A 158 -36.95 0.00 -24.38
C GLY A 158 -35.45 0.18 -24.16
N PHE A 159 -34.81 -0.71 -23.39
CA PHE A 159 -33.35 -0.78 -23.33
C PHE A 159 -32.80 -1.29 -24.67
N THR A 160 -31.61 -0.82 -25.03
CA THR A 160 -30.96 -1.19 -26.30
C THR A 160 -30.28 -2.55 -26.21
N ASP A 161 -29.68 -2.87 -25.06
CA ASP A 161 -29.12 -4.19 -24.76
C ASP A 161 -28.93 -4.34 -23.24
N PHE A 162 -28.34 -5.46 -22.80
CA PHE A 162 -28.02 -5.72 -21.40
C PHE A 162 -26.62 -6.31 -21.22
N LEU A 163 -26.01 -6.06 -20.07
CA LEU A 163 -24.75 -6.64 -19.64
C LEU A 163 -24.90 -7.25 -18.25
N ALA A 164 -24.56 -8.53 -18.13
CA ALA A 164 -24.63 -9.26 -16.87
C ALA A 164 -23.44 -8.93 -15.95
N LYS A 165 -23.67 -8.93 -14.63
CA LYS A 165 -22.63 -8.86 -13.60
C LYS A 165 -22.22 -10.28 -13.15
N PRO A 166 -20.93 -10.56 -12.86
CA PRO A 166 -19.78 -9.66 -13.01
C PRO A 166 -19.47 -9.37 -14.49
N ILE A 167 -18.96 -8.18 -14.78
CA ILE A 167 -18.72 -7.71 -16.16
C ILE A 167 -17.59 -8.53 -16.79
N ASP A 168 -17.88 -9.23 -17.87
CA ASP A 168 -16.88 -9.88 -18.73
C ASP A 168 -16.29 -8.85 -19.71
N SER A 169 -14.96 -8.71 -19.70
CA SER A 169 -14.25 -7.73 -20.53
C SER A 169 -14.45 -7.98 -22.02
N THR A 170 -14.46 -9.25 -22.43
CA THR A 170 -14.63 -9.63 -23.84
C THR A 170 -16.02 -9.27 -24.33
N HIS A 171 -17.03 -9.54 -23.51
CA HIS A 171 -18.42 -9.21 -23.83
C HIS A 171 -18.64 -7.69 -23.87
N LEU A 172 -18.09 -6.95 -22.90
CA LEU A 172 -18.15 -5.49 -22.89
C LEU A 172 -17.48 -4.88 -24.12
N GLU A 173 -16.29 -5.35 -24.48
CA GLU A 173 -15.55 -4.88 -25.65
C GLU A 173 -16.36 -5.07 -26.94
N LYS A 174 -16.93 -6.26 -27.14
CA LYS A 174 -17.79 -6.54 -28.30
C LYS A 174 -19.01 -5.61 -28.36
N MET A 175 -19.60 -5.33 -27.21
CA MET A 175 -20.74 -4.44 -27.09
C MET A 175 -20.37 -2.99 -27.41
N LEU A 176 -19.25 -2.50 -26.88
CA LEU A 176 -18.70 -1.17 -27.19
C LEU A 176 -18.40 -1.03 -28.68
N CYS A 177 -17.76 -2.02 -29.30
CA CYS A 177 -17.51 -2.04 -30.75
C CYS A 177 -18.79 -2.06 -31.60
N THR A 178 -19.91 -2.53 -31.04
CA THR A 178 -21.20 -2.57 -31.74
C THR A 178 -21.89 -1.21 -31.72
N TYR A 179 -21.80 -0.46 -30.61
CA TYR A 179 -22.56 0.77 -30.40
C TYR A 179 -21.74 2.06 -30.53
N LEU A 180 -20.40 2.00 -30.45
CA LEU A 180 -19.56 3.18 -30.67
C LEU A 180 -19.37 3.48 -32.16
N PRO A 181 -19.29 4.77 -32.53
CA PRO A 181 -18.85 5.19 -33.86
C PRO A 181 -17.50 4.57 -34.21
N LYS A 182 -17.38 4.02 -35.42
CA LYS A 182 -16.16 3.34 -35.87
C LYS A 182 -14.95 4.27 -35.93
N GLU A 183 -15.20 5.57 -36.07
CA GLU A 183 -14.20 6.64 -36.08
C GLU A 183 -13.52 6.81 -34.72
N LEU A 184 -14.14 6.33 -33.63
CA LEU A 184 -13.59 6.35 -32.27
C LEU A 184 -12.91 5.04 -31.86
N LEU A 185 -12.98 4.01 -32.71
CA LEU A 185 -12.35 2.72 -32.49
C LEU A 185 -10.96 2.73 -33.12
N GLU A 186 -9.94 3.00 -32.30
CA GLU A 186 -8.56 2.79 -32.72
C GLU A 186 -8.22 1.30 -32.61
N GLU A 187 -7.78 0.68 -33.72
CA GLU A 187 -7.16 -0.65 -33.69
C GLU A 187 -5.79 -0.54 -33.01
N GLY A 188 -5.76 -0.59 -31.68
CA GLY A 188 -4.52 -0.71 -30.94
C GLY A 188 -3.90 -2.08 -31.19
N MET A 189 -2.73 -2.13 -31.84
CA MET A 189 -1.87 -3.32 -31.80
C MET A 189 -1.66 -3.71 -30.34
N PRO A 190 -1.85 -4.99 -29.94
CA PRO A 190 -1.61 -5.41 -28.58
C PRO A 190 -0.13 -5.22 -28.27
N GLN A 191 0.21 -4.20 -27.49
CA GLN A 191 1.49 -4.18 -26.82
C GLN A 191 1.43 -5.27 -25.75
N GLU A 192 2.31 -6.25 -25.87
CA GLU A 192 2.61 -7.23 -24.84
C GLU A 192 2.99 -6.48 -23.55
N HIS A 193 1.99 -6.13 -22.74
CA HIS A 193 2.24 -5.85 -21.35
C HIS A 193 2.58 -7.18 -20.70
N GLN A 194 3.89 -7.38 -20.56
CA GLN A 194 4.47 -8.47 -19.80
C GLN A 194 3.70 -8.65 -18.50
N ASP A 195 3.05 -9.80 -18.45
CA ASP A 195 2.45 -10.46 -17.32
C ASP A 195 3.40 -10.42 -16.12
N SER A 196 3.22 -9.42 -15.25
CA SER A 196 3.72 -9.46 -13.89
C SER A 196 2.65 -10.10 -13.01
N SER A 197 2.41 -11.39 -13.25
CA SER A 197 1.70 -12.24 -12.32
C SER A 197 2.43 -12.28 -10.97
N LYS A 198 1.63 -12.20 -9.90
CA LYS A 198 1.99 -12.30 -8.47
C LYS A 198 2.68 -11.07 -7.85
N LYS A 199 1.92 -10.00 -7.69
CA LYS A 199 1.91 -9.32 -6.39
C LYS A 199 0.61 -9.71 -5.70
N GLU A 200 0.72 -10.52 -4.66
CA GLU A 200 -0.33 -10.68 -3.68
C GLU A 200 -0.85 -9.28 -3.31
N GLU A 201 -2.14 -9.15 -3.54
CA GLU A 201 -3.01 -7.99 -3.35
C GLU A 201 -2.96 -7.59 -1.87
N THR A 202 -1.86 -6.93 -1.49
CA THR A 202 -1.71 -6.37 -0.16
C THR A 202 -2.51 -5.08 -0.18
N VAL A 203 -3.79 -5.18 0.18
CA VAL A 203 -4.66 -4.03 0.44
C VAL A 203 -3.87 -3.02 1.25
N SER A 204 -3.70 -1.80 0.72
CA SER A 204 -2.89 -0.78 1.39
C SER A 204 -3.42 -0.58 2.80
N LYS A 205 -2.52 -0.56 3.80
CA LYS A 205 -2.86 -0.43 5.23
C LYS A 205 -3.82 0.75 5.50
N ASP A 206 -3.79 1.76 4.64
CA ASP A 206 -4.60 2.96 4.68
C ASP A 206 -6.08 2.70 4.31
N ILE A 207 -6.35 1.79 3.38
CA ILE A 207 -7.72 1.36 3.02
C ILE A 207 -8.36 0.62 4.20
N LEU A 208 -7.57 -0.23 4.87
CA LEU A 208 -7.96 -0.91 6.11
C LEU A 208 -8.26 0.08 7.23
N GLU A 209 -7.49 1.16 7.35
CA GLU A 209 -7.69 2.19 8.38
C GLU A 209 -8.97 3.00 8.13
N VAL A 210 -9.21 3.45 6.90
CA VAL A 210 -10.46 4.13 6.52
C VAL A 210 -11.67 3.23 6.78
N PHE A 211 -11.58 1.96 6.44
CA PHE A 211 -12.63 0.98 6.73
C PHE A 211 -12.88 0.85 8.25
N CYS A 212 -11.81 0.79 9.06
CA CYS A 212 -11.91 0.69 10.52
C CYS A 212 -12.55 1.93 11.16
N VAL A 213 -12.20 3.12 10.70
CA VAL A 213 -12.72 4.39 11.23
C VAL A 213 -14.20 4.57 10.85
N THR A 214 -14.57 4.24 9.61
CA THR A 214 -15.94 4.43 9.12
C THR A 214 -16.92 3.34 9.57
N ARG A 215 -16.44 2.19 10.05
CA ARG A 215 -17.28 1.05 10.47
C ARG A 215 -18.36 1.43 11.48
N ALA A 216 -18.02 2.24 12.48
CA ALA A 216 -18.90 2.52 13.61
C ALA A 216 -20.10 3.35 13.17
N ALA A 217 -19.85 4.38 12.34
CA ALA A 217 -20.88 5.20 11.75
C ALA A 217 -21.81 4.38 10.84
N LYS A 218 -21.24 3.48 10.01
CA LYS A 218 -22.03 2.61 9.12
C LYS A 218 -22.91 1.63 9.89
N ILE A 219 -22.38 0.96 10.90
CA ILE A 219 -23.17 0.07 11.77
C ILE A 219 -24.31 0.84 12.45
N GLN A 220 -24.05 2.07 12.89
CA GLN A 220 -25.08 2.89 13.52
C GLN A 220 -26.21 3.22 12.54
N LYS A 221 -25.89 3.58 11.28
CA LYS A 221 -26.90 3.82 10.24
C LYS A 221 -27.72 2.59 9.90
N ILE A 222 -27.08 1.43 9.69
CA ILE A 222 -27.77 0.15 9.43
C ILE A 222 -28.72 -0.18 10.60
N THR A 223 -28.23 -0.04 11.83
CA THR A 223 -29.02 -0.32 13.03
C THR A 223 -30.19 0.65 13.19
N GLN A 224 -29.99 1.93 12.85
CA GLN A 224 -31.03 2.95 12.91
C GLN A 224 -32.12 2.68 11.85
N ALA A 225 -31.73 2.42 10.60
CA ALA A 225 -32.65 2.09 9.52
C ALA A 225 -33.49 0.85 9.85
N TRP A 226 -32.87 -0.17 10.49
CA TRP A 226 -33.58 -1.34 10.99
C TRP A 226 -34.60 -0.99 12.09
N LYS A 227 -34.21 -0.18 13.08
CA LYS A 227 -35.12 0.27 14.16
C LYS A 227 -36.31 1.06 13.63
N GLU A 228 -36.08 1.89 12.63
CA GLU A 228 -37.11 2.69 11.97
C GLU A 228 -37.96 1.88 10.98
N LYS A 229 -37.66 0.58 10.79
CA LYS A 229 -38.27 -0.31 9.80
C LYS A 229 -38.19 0.23 8.37
N ASN A 230 -37.19 1.08 8.10
CA ASN A 230 -36.95 1.61 6.76
C ASN A 230 -36.11 0.60 5.97
N ILE A 231 -36.79 -0.40 5.40
CA ILE A 231 -36.14 -1.51 4.68
C ILE A 231 -35.33 -1.00 3.48
N LYS A 232 -35.82 0.00 2.74
CA LYS A 232 -35.06 0.60 1.63
C LYS A 232 -33.73 1.20 2.10
N ALA A 233 -33.76 2.02 3.15
CA ALA A 233 -32.54 2.62 3.70
C ALA A 233 -31.59 1.56 4.29
N TYR A 234 -32.15 0.51 4.91
CA TYR A 234 -31.37 -0.62 5.42
C TYR A 234 -30.62 -1.33 4.29
N THR A 235 -31.31 -1.69 3.20
CA THR A 235 -30.72 -2.39 2.05
C THR A 235 -29.60 -1.57 1.41
N ILE A 236 -29.78 -0.25 1.25
CA ILE A 236 -28.76 0.65 0.70
C ILE A 236 -27.48 0.64 1.56
N GLU A 237 -27.62 0.79 2.88
CA GLU A 237 -26.47 0.81 3.78
C GLU A 237 -25.75 -0.54 3.86
N VAL A 238 -26.49 -1.65 3.74
CA VAL A 238 -25.94 -3.02 3.66
C VAL A 238 -25.24 -3.27 2.33
N HIS A 239 -25.79 -2.82 1.20
CA HIS A 239 -25.12 -2.87 -0.10
C HIS A 239 -23.79 -2.11 -0.07
N ALA A 240 -23.80 -0.90 0.50
CA ALA A 240 -22.60 -0.10 0.65
C ALA A 240 -21.56 -0.77 1.58
N LEU A 241 -21.98 -1.57 2.57
CA LEU A 241 -21.08 -2.38 3.40
C LEU A 241 -20.47 -3.55 2.62
N LYS A 242 -21.27 -4.24 1.79
CA LYS A 242 -20.81 -5.32 0.90
C LYS A 242 -19.67 -4.86 0.00
N SER A 243 -19.84 -3.71 -0.66
CA SER A 243 -18.85 -3.13 -1.58
C SER A 243 -17.58 -2.72 -0.84
N ALA A 244 -17.72 -2.06 0.32
CA ALA A 244 -16.56 -1.68 1.14
C ALA A 244 -15.75 -2.90 1.63
N ALA A 245 -16.43 -3.97 2.04
CA ALA A 245 -15.77 -5.20 2.46
C ALA A 245 -15.05 -5.91 1.30
N ALA A 246 -15.62 -5.88 0.10
CA ALA A 246 -14.98 -6.44 -1.10
C ALA A 246 -13.69 -5.69 -1.47
N VAL A 247 -13.69 -4.35 -1.41
CA VAL A 247 -12.52 -3.50 -1.69
C VAL A 247 -11.37 -3.75 -0.70
N VAL A 248 -11.69 -4.06 0.56
CA VAL A 248 -10.70 -4.31 1.62
C VAL A 248 -10.25 -5.78 1.65
N GLY A 249 -10.80 -6.64 0.77
CA GLY A 249 -10.47 -8.06 0.70
C GLY A 249 -11.12 -8.92 1.80
N GLU A 250 -12.05 -8.37 2.59
CA GLU A 250 -12.79 -9.05 3.66
C GLU A 250 -13.94 -9.88 3.07
N LYS A 251 -13.59 -11.03 2.47
CA LYS A 251 -14.51 -11.89 1.71
C LYS A 251 -15.68 -12.41 2.53
N GLU A 252 -15.46 -12.77 3.79
CA GLU A 252 -16.53 -13.30 4.65
C GLU A 252 -17.55 -12.21 5.02
N LEU A 253 -17.08 -11.01 5.34
CA LEU A 253 -17.96 -9.88 5.63
C LEU A 253 -18.76 -9.46 4.40
N SER A 254 -18.13 -9.46 3.22
CA SER A 254 -18.81 -9.17 1.95
C SER A 254 -19.92 -10.19 1.67
N LYS A 255 -19.68 -11.49 1.88
CA LYS A 255 -20.72 -12.53 1.75
C LYS A 255 -21.88 -12.34 2.74
N MET A 256 -21.57 -12.05 4.01
CA MET A 256 -22.60 -11.80 5.03
C MET A 256 -23.47 -10.60 4.66
N ALA A 257 -22.85 -9.50 4.20
CA ALA A 257 -23.57 -8.32 3.74
C ALA A 257 -24.44 -8.62 2.50
N ALA A 258 -23.95 -9.43 1.56
CA ALA A 258 -24.74 -9.88 0.41
C ALA A 258 -25.99 -10.67 0.83
N HIS A 259 -25.87 -11.50 1.88
CA HIS A 259 -27.00 -12.26 2.40
C HIS A 259 -28.04 -11.35 3.08
N LEU A 260 -27.60 -10.34 3.83
CA LEU A 260 -28.50 -9.35 4.44
C LEU A 260 -29.18 -8.46 3.39
N GLU A 261 -28.46 -8.09 2.33
CA GLU A 261 -28.99 -7.33 1.20
C GLU A 261 -30.06 -8.14 0.45
N TYR A 262 -29.85 -9.44 0.27
CA TYR A 262 -30.84 -10.33 -0.32
C TYR A 262 -32.17 -10.28 0.44
N TYR A 263 -32.16 -10.43 1.77
CA TYR A 263 -33.40 -10.33 2.55
C TYR A 263 -34.02 -8.94 2.52
N GLY A 264 -33.20 -7.88 2.57
CA GLY A 264 -33.68 -6.51 2.43
C GLY A 264 -34.39 -6.23 1.10
N ASN A 265 -33.95 -6.87 0.01
CA ASN A 265 -34.62 -6.77 -1.30
C ASN A 265 -35.92 -7.59 -1.39
N HIS A 266 -36.03 -8.67 -0.61
CA HIS A 266 -37.21 -9.56 -0.61
C HIS A 266 -38.21 -9.25 0.51
N GLY A 267 -37.89 -8.31 1.41
CA GLY A 267 -38.79 -7.82 2.46
C GLY A 267 -39.05 -8.80 3.62
N GLU A 268 -38.14 -9.74 3.84
CA GLU A 268 -38.18 -10.73 4.94
C GLU A 268 -37.46 -10.26 6.22
#